data_AF-A0A077QWU1-F1
#
_entry.id   AF-A0A077QWU1-F1
#
_cell.length_a   1.000
_cell.length_b   1.000
_cell.length_c   1.000
_cell.angle_alpha   90.00
_cell.angle_beta   90.00
_cell.angle_gamma   90.00
#
_symmetry.space_group_name_H-M   'P 1'
#
loop_
_entity.id
_entity.type
_entity.pdbx_description
1 polymer ?
#
loop_
_entity_poly.entity_id
_entity_poly.type
_entity_poly.pdbx_seq_one_letter_code
_entity_poly.pdbx_strand_id
1 'polypeptide(L)' 'GKKLWTVQMPAAILTMNLLEQHSRGLQAVMAGLANGEVRIYRDKALLNDIHTP' A
#
# COMPACT_ATOMS: atom_id res chain seq x y z
N GLY A 1 -4.08 20.11 6.24
CA GLY A 1 -3.62 18.90 6.95
C GLY A 1 -2.15 18.66 6.68
N LYS A 2 -1.39 18.16 7.65
CA LYS A 2 0.05 17.86 7.50
C LYS A 2 0.22 16.66 6.56
N LYS A 3 0.99 16.83 5.49
CA LYS A 3 1.35 15.73 4.59
C LYS A 3 2.28 14.77 5.36
N LEU A 4 1.77 13.60 5.74
CA LEU A 4 2.52 12.61 6.52
C LEU A 4 3.65 12.01 5.69
N TRP A 5 3.37 11.68 4.42
CA TRP A 5 4.33 11.11 3.48
C TRP A 5 3.83 11.01 2.03
N THR A 6 4.71 10.63 1.10
CA THR A 6 4.40 10.28 -0.30
C THR A 6 5.37 9.21 -0.77
N VAL A 7 4.87 8.29 -1.58
CA VAL A 7 5.66 7.26 -2.26
C VAL A 7 5.38 7.38 -3.76
N GLN A 8 6.41 7.24 -4.58
CA GLN A 8 6.26 7.17 -6.03
C GLN A 8 5.79 5.77 -6.42
N MET A 9 4.74 5.68 -7.23
CA MET A 9 4.22 4.41 -7.72
C MET A 9 4.71 4.16 -9.15
N PRO A 10 5.00 2.90 -9.52
CA PRO A 10 5.46 2.54 -10.86
C PRO A 10 4.34 2.56 -11.90
N ALA A 11 3.08 2.48 -11.45
CA ALA A 11 1.89 2.50 -12.29
C ALA A 11 0.72 3.19 -11.56
N ALA A 12 -0.34 3.48 -12.30
CA ALA A 12 -1.55 4.09 -11.77
C ALA A 12 -2.20 3.19 -10.71
N ILE A 13 -2.65 3.78 -9.61
CA ILE A 13 -3.34 3.04 -8.55
C ILE A 13 -4.80 2.84 -8.98
N LEU A 14 -5.22 1.59 -9.10
CA LEU A 14 -6.59 1.22 -9.44
C LEU A 14 -7.47 1.12 -8.20
N THR A 15 -6.93 0.59 -7.11
CA THR A 15 -7.64 0.42 -5.86
C THR A 15 -6.71 0.60 -4.66
N MET A 16 -7.26 1.10 -3.56
CA MET A 16 -6.55 1.21 -2.28
C MET A 16 -7.43 0.70 -1.16
N ASN A 17 -6.81 0.02 -0.20
CA ASN A 17 -7.50 -0.46 0.99
C ASN A 17 -6.61 -0.32 2.22
N LEU A 18 -7.24 -0.01 3.36
CA LEU A 18 -6.56 0.06 4.65
C LEU A 18 -6.63 -1.31 5.33
N LEU A 19 -5.48 -1.93 5.53
CA LEU A 19 -5.31 -3.10 6.38
C LEU A 19 -5.09 -2.66 7.81
N GLU A 20 -6.07 -2.91 8.65
CA GLU A 20 -6.01 -2.63 10.08
C GLU A 20 -6.21 -3.93 10.86
N GLN A 21 -5.19 -4.29 11.65
CA GLN A 21 -5.26 -5.42 12.56
C GLN A 21 -5.09 -4.93 14.00
N HIS A 22 -6.23 -4.69 14.65
CA HIS A 22 -6.29 -4.16 16.02
C HIS A 22 -5.48 -4.98 17.03
N SER A 23 -5.55 -6.32 16.96
CA SER A 23 -4.84 -7.20 17.91
C SER A 23 -3.32 -7.14 17.80
N ARG A 24 -2.77 -6.66 16.67
CA ARG A 24 -1.32 -6.57 16.45
C ARG A 24 -0.82 -5.12 16.31
N GLY A 25 -1.70 -4.13 16.46
CA GLY A 25 -1.38 -2.73 16.24
C GLY A 25 -0.82 -2.44 14.83
N LEU A 26 -1.20 -3.26 13.85
CA LEU A 26 -0.75 -3.11 12.48
C LEU A 26 -1.73 -2.22 11.72
N GLN A 27 -1.20 -1.16 11.13
CA GLN A 27 -1.90 -0.33 10.16
C GLN A 27 -1.04 -0.26 8.90
N ALA A 28 -1.61 -0.69 7.77
CA ALA A 28 -0.93 -0.74 6.49
C ALA A 28 -1.89 -0.37 5.35
N VAL A 29 -1.35 0.15 4.25
CA VAL A 29 -2.11 0.48 3.04
C VAL A 29 -1.76 -0.53 1.96
N MET A 30 -2.77 -1.19 1.41
CA MET A 30 -2.63 -1.94 0.16
C MET A 30 -3.02 -1.07 -1.02
N ALA A 31 -2.23 -1.11 -2.08
CA ALA A 31 -2.51 -0.46 -3.35
C ALA A 31 -2.41 -1.48 -4.48
N GLY A 32 -3.51 -1.69 -5.21
CA GLY A 32 -3.53 -2.45 -6.45
C GLY A 32 -3.23 -1.53 -7.62
N LEU A 33 -2.25 -1.89 -8.45
CA LEU A 33 -1.72 -1.08 -9.52
C LEU A 33 -2.14 -1.61 -10.90
N ALA A 34 -2.15 -0.73 -11.90
CA ALA A 34 -2.59 -1.04 -13.25
C ALA A 34 -1.70 -2.03 -14.01
N ASN A 35 -0.48 -2.29 -13.51
CA ASN A 35 0.47 -3.25 -14.07
C ASN A 35 0.39 -4.63 -13.41
N GLY A 36 -0.67 -4.91 -12.63
CA GLY A 36 -0.84 -6.18 -11.94
C GLY A 36 0.04 -6.35 -10.69
N GLU A 37 0.71 -5.29 -10.22
CA GLU A 37 1.36 -5.28 -8.91
C GLU A 37 0.35 -4.90 -7.81
N VAL A 38 0.45 -5.56 -6.66
CA VAL A 38 -0.18 -5.16 -5.42
C VAL A 38 0.91 -4.86 -4.40
N ARG A 39 0.92 -3.62 -3.89
CA ARG A 39 1.92 -3.15 -2.93
C ARG A 39 1.32 -2.92 -1.57
N ILE A 40 2.01 -3.39 -0.52
CA ILE A 40 1.60 -3.22 0.87
C ILE A 40 2.60 -2.30 1.57
N TYR A 41 2.12 -1.18 2.09
CA TYR A 41 2.92 -0.17 2.78
C TYR A 41 2.54 -0.07 4.25
N ARG A 42 3.54 0.05 5.13
CA ARG A 42 3.35 0.57 6.49
C ARG A 42 4.09 1.90 6.57
N ASP A 43 3.34 2.99 6.73
CA ASP A 43 3.85 4.34 6.55
C ASP A 43 4.53 4.48 5.17
N LYS A 44 5.85 4.73 5.15
CA LYS A 44 6.65 4.82 3.92
C LYS A 44 7.33 3.50 3.54
N ALA A 45 7.33 2.51 4.43
CA ALA A 45 8.05 1.26 4.23
C ALA A 45 7.21 0.30 3.38
N LEU A 46 7.75 -0.12 2.24
CA LEU A 46 7.19 -1.22 1.46
C LEU A 46 7.40 -2.52 2.24
N LEU A 47 6.31 -3.14 2.67
CA LEU A 47 6.34 -4.42 3.37
C LEU A 47 6.35 -5.58 2.38
N ASN A 48 5.59 -5.46 1.28
CA ASN A 48 5.49 -6.51 0.29
C ASN A 48 5.09 -5.97 -1.09
N ASP A 49 5.54 -6.66 -2.12
CA ASP A 49 5.17 -6.48 -3.52
C ASP A 49 4.71 -7.84 -4.07
N ILE A 50 3.48 -7.89 -4.56
CA ILE A 50 2.81 -9.12 -4.99
C ILE A 50 2.40 -8.95 -6.45
N HIS A 51 2.88 -9.83 -7.31
CA HIS A 51 2.43 -9.88 -8.70
C HIS A 51 1.17 -10.75 -8.81
N THR A 52 0.08 -10.17 -9.29
CA THR A 52 -1.12 -10.93 -9.65
C THR A 52 -0.94 -11.54 -11.05
N PRO A 53 -1.25 -12.84 -11.24
CA PRO A 53 -1.18 -13.49 -12.54
C PRO A 53 -2.17 -12.91 -13.56
#